data_AF-A0A656JWJ2-F1
#
_entry.id   AF-A0A656JWJ2-F1
#
_cell.length_a   1.000
_cell.length_b   1.000
_cell.length_c   1.000
_cell.angle_alpha   90.00
_cell.angle_beta   90.00
_cell.angle_gamma   90.00
#
_symmetry.space_group_name_H-M   'P 1'
#
loop_
_entity.id
_entity.type
_entity.pdbx_description
1 polymer ?
#
loop_
_entity_poly.entity_id
_entity_poly.type
_entity_poly.pdbx_seq_one_letter_code
_entity_poly.pdbx_strand_id
1 'polypeptide(L)' 'KYDLGSFAFTAAVFRIKQPAYETNTASRVFGPNGKRRNDGVELTMFGEPVQGFRLLGGVMYIDSELTNTVNGTFDGN' A
#
# COMPACT_ATOMS: atom_id res chain seq x y z
N LYS A 1 -14.76 5.41 -9.30
CA LYS A 1 -15.20 6.72 -8.76
C LYS A 1 -16.70 6.80 -8.89
N TYR A 2 -17.40 7.26 -7.87
CA TYR A 2 -18.83 7.55 -7.91
C TYR A 2 -19.07 8.98 -7.44
N ASP A 3 -19.98 9.69 -8.10
CA ASP A 3 -20.20 11.12 -7.93
C ASP A 3 -21.69 11.38 -7.64
N LEU A 4 -21.96 12.06 -6.55
CA LEU A 4 -23.31 12.38 -6.06
C LEU A 4 -23.62 13.87 -6.15
N GLY A 5 -22.81 14.64 -6.91
CA GLY A 5 -22.98 16.06 -7.14
C GLY A 5 -22.37 16.91 -6.02
N SER A 6 -22.83 16.74 -4.78
CA SER A 6 -22.29 17.47 -3.62
C SER A 6 -21.09 16.78 -2.97
N PHE A 7 -20.88 15.49 -3.23
CA PHE A 7 -19.74 14.72 -2.75
C PHE A 7 -19.46 13.51 -3.64
N ALA A 8 -18.26 12.96 -3.54
CA ALA A 8 -17.80 11.85 -4.35
C ALA A 8 -17.00 10.85 -3.51
N PHE A 9 -16.99 9.61 -3.98
CA PHE A 9 -16.17 8.54 -3.43
C PHE A 9 -15.30 7.91 -4.51
N THR A 10 -14.08 7.53 -4.12
CA THR A 10 -13.16 6.78 -4.96
C THR A 10 -12.75 5.52 -4.23
N ALA A 11 -12.86 4.38 -4.90
CA ALA A 11 -12.27 3.14 -4.43
C ALA A 11 -11.15 2.75 -5.39
N ALA A 12 -10.04 2.25 -4.84
CA ALA A 12 -8.90 1.76 -5.61
C ALA A 12 -8.36 0.47 -4.99
N VAL A 13 -7.85 -0.41 -5.85
CA VAL A 13 -7.07 -1.59 -5.44
C VAL A 13 -5.69 -1.43 -6.05
N PHE A 14 -4.64 -1.63 -5.26
CA PHE A 14 -3.26 -1.42 -5.70
C PHE A 14 -2.35 -2.55 -5.25
N ARG A 15 -1.26 -2.71 -6.00
CA ARG A 15 -0.13 -3.60 -5.70
C ARG A 15 1.17 -2.87 -5.99
N ILE A 16 1.97 -2.62 -4.96
CA ILE A 16 3.26 -1.94 -5.08
C ILE A 16 4.36 -2.98 -4.86
N LYS A 17 5.29 -3.09 -5.80
CA LYS A 17 6.46 -3.98 -5.70
C LYS A 17 7.72 -3.15 -5.63
N GLN A 18 8.53 -3.36 -4.61
CA GLN A 18 9.81 -2.66 -4.42
C GLN A 18 10.90 -3.66 -4.06
N PRO A 19 12.16 -3.44 -4.47
CA PRO A 19 13.27 -4.22 -3.95
C PRO A 19 13.38 -4.02 -2.43
N ALA A 20 13.49 -5.12 -1.69
CA ALA A 20 13.87 -5.10 -0.29
C ALA A 20 15.39 -5.25 -0.21
N TYR A 21 16.03 -4.33 0.49
CA TYR A 21 17.47 -4.37 0.70
C TYR A 21 17.75 -5.04 2.04
N GLU A 22 18.53 -6.11 2.01
CA GLU A 22 18.91 -6.86 3.19
C GLU A 22 20.36 -7.35 3.04
N THR A 23 21.03 -7.56 4.17
CA THR A 23 22.38 -8.11 4.18
C THR A 23 22.29 -9.61 3.98
N ASN A 24 22.86 -10.12 2.89
CA ASN A 24 22.91 -11.54 2.64
C ASN A 24 23.76 -12.21 3.73
N THR A 25 23.18 -13.12 4.50
CA THR A 25 23.84 -13.77 5.65
C THR A 25 24.95 -14.74 5.22
N ALA A 26 24.89 -15.27 4.00
CA ALA A 26 25.89 -16.18 3.45
C ALA A 26 27.09 -15.45 2.80
N SER A 27 26.84 -14.39 2.03
CA SER A 27 27.90 -13.62 1.36
C SER A 27 28.37 -12.39 2.14
N ARG A 28 27.63 -11.98 3.18
CA ARG A 28 27.82 -10.74 3.96
C ARG A 28 27.77 -9.45 3.13
N VAL A 29 27.20 -9.51 1.91
CA VAL A 29 27.03 -8.37 1.02
C VAL A 29 25.64 -7.76 1.20
N PHE A 30 25.58 -6.44 1.39
CA PHE A 30 24.33 -5.68 1.37
C PHE A 30 23.87 -5.43 -0.06
N GLY A 31 22.62 -5.73 -0.36
CA GLY A 31 22.09 -5.60 -1.71
C GLY A 31 20.57 -5.83 -1.78
N PRO A 32 19.98 -5.72 -2.99
CA PRO A 32 18.56 -5.98 -3.23
C PRO A 32 18.30 -7.49 -3.18
N ASN A 33 18.22 -8.01 -1.97
CA ASN A 33 18.22 -9.43 -1.66
C ASN A 33 16.82 -9.95 -1.29
N GLY A 34 15.78 -9.10 -1.38
CA GLY A 34 14.38 -9.48 -1.27
C GLY A 34 13.47 -8.58 -2.12
N LYS A 35 12.16 -8.83 -2.07
CA LYS A 35 11.11 -8.02 -2.70
C LYS A 35 10.03 -7.74 -1.67
N ARG A 36 9.71 -6.47 -1.48
CA ARG A 36 8.54 -6.05 -0.71
C ARG A 36 7.35 -5.88 -1.65
N ARG A 37 6.24 -6.55 -1.34
CA ARG A 37 4.95 -6.42 -2.01
C ARG A 37 3.96 -5.82 -1.01
N ASN A 38 3.38 -4.68 -1.36
CA ASN A 38 2.29 -4.09 -0.60
C ASN A 38 1.03 -4.13 -1.44
N ASP A 39 0.07 -4.95 -1.03
CA ASP A 39 -1.24 -5.07 -1.62
C ASP A 39 -2.23 -4.28 -0.77
N GLY A 40 -3.14 -3.54 -1.39
CA GLY A 40 -4.03 -2.70 -0.61
C GLY A 40 -5.29 -2.28 -1.34
N VAL A 41 -6.24 -1.83 -0.52
CA VAL A 41 -7.51 -1.26 -0.95
C VAL A 41 -7.66 0.09 -0.26
N GLU A 42 -8.06 1.09 -1.02
CA GLU A 42 -8.32 2.43 -0.52
C GLU A 42 -9.73 2.86 -0.87
N LEU A 43 -10.41 3.50 0.09
CA LEU A 43 -11.66 4.20 -0.11
C LEU A 43 -11.50 5.64 0.37
N THR A 44 -11.68 6.59 -0.53
CA THR A 44 -11.61 8.03 -0.25
C THR A 44 -12.97 8.66 -0.47
N MET A 45 -13.29 9.68 0.32
CA MET A 45 -14.47 10.51 0.20
C MET A 45 -14.09 11.99 0.24
N PHE A 46 -14.72 12.79 -0.61
CA PHE A 46 -14.50 14.23 -0.64
C PHE A 46 -15.74 14.96 -1.13
N GLY A 47 -16.02 16.13 -0.56
CA GLY A 47 -17.13 16.98 -1.00
C GLY A 47 -17.66 17.89 0.09
N GLU A 48 -18.82 18.47 -0.17
CA GLU A 48 -19.57 19.34 0.71
C GLU A 48 -21.01 18.80 0.84
N PRO A 49 -21.22 17.71 1.60
CA PRO A 49 -22.54 17.06 1.70
C PRO A 49 -23.59 17.97 2.36
N VAL A 50 -23.17 18.93 3.18
CA VAL A 50 -24.00 19.98 3.78
C VAL A 50 -23.34 21.32 3.51
N GLN A 51 -24.12 22.32 3.11
CA GLN A 51 -23.60 23.64 2.79
C GLN A 51 -22.78 24.23 3.95
N GLY A 52 -21.57 24.67 3.66
CA GLY A 52 -20.59 25.15 4.63
C GLY A 52 -19.75 24.06 5.32
N PHE A 53 -20.04 22.77 5.11
CA PHE A 53 -19.30 21.65 5.71
C PHE A 53 -18.56 20.83 4.66
N ARG A 54 -17.22 21.01 4.60
CA ARG A 54 -16.35 20.26 3.69
C ARG A 54 -15.81 19.00 4.36
N LEU A 55 -16.10 17.86 3.74
CA LEU A 55 -15.60 16.56 4.12
C LEU A 55 -14.45 16.16 3.19
N LEU A 56 -13.34 15.73 3.79
CA LEU A 56 -12.22 15.10 3.11
C LEU A 56 -11.69 14.02 4.03
N GLY A 57 -11.66 12.78 3.55
CA GLY A 57 -11.15 11.67 4.34
C GLY A 57 -11.14 10.37 3.57
N GLY A 58 -10.63 9.33 4.19
CA GLY A 58 -10.59 8.01 3.60
C GLY A 58 -10.09 6.98 4.58
N VAL A 59 -10.25 5.73 4.20
CA VAL A 59 -9.73 4.57 4.90
C VAL A 59 -8.90 3.74 3.92
N MET A 60 -7.79 3.21 4.41
CA MET A 60 -6.89 2.37 3.63
C MET A 60 -6.60 1.11 4.43
N TYR A 61 -6.70 -0.03 3.76
CA TYR A 61 -6.20 -1.29 4.26
C TYR A 61 -5.02 -1.71 3.38
N ILE A 62 -3.90 -2.03 4.02
CA ILE A 62 -2.67 -2.44 3.34
C ILE A 62 -2.14 -3.69 4.01
N ASP A 63 -1.78 -4.67 3.18
CA ASP A 63 -1.11 -5.90 3.55
C ASP A 63 0.28 -5.89 2.90
N SER A 64 1.32 -6.06 3.69
CA SER A 64 2.71 -5.91 3.26
C SER A 64 3.46 -7.19 3.55
N GLU A 65 4.08 -7.77 2.52
CA GLU A 65 4.86 -8.99 2.63
C GLU A 65 6.23 -8.81 1.97
N LEU A 66 7.29 -9.28 2.65
CA LEU A 66 8.55 -9.64 2.02
C LEU A 66 8.41 -10.97 1.29
N THR A 67 9.01 -11.05 0.12
CA THR A 67 9.05 -12.22 -0.76
C THR A 67 10.44 -12.32 -1.38
N ASN A 68 10.91 -13.52 -1.70
CA ASN A 68 12.21 -13.74 -2.36
C ASN A 68 13.42 -13.26 -1.55
N THR A 69 13.37 -13.34 -0.22
CA THR A 69 14.49 -13.01 0.68
C THR A 69 15.59 -14.08 0.59
N VAL A 70 16.81 -13.79 1.05
CA VAL A 70 17.91 -14.76 1.04
C VAL A 70 17.51 -16.01 1.81
N ASN A 71 17.50 -17.16 1.10
CA ASN A 71 17.05 -18.45 1.62
C ASN A 71 15.59 -18.47 2.13
N GLY A 72 14.75 -17.49 1.75
CA GLY A 72 13.36 -17.38 2.22
C GLY A 72 13.23 -17.02 3.71
N THR A 73 14.31 -16.54 4.34
CA THR A 73 14.39 -16.38 5.80
C THR A 73 13.38 -15.37 6.36
N PHE A 74 12.93 -14.41 5.54
CA PHE A 74 11.98 -13.37 5.94
C PHE A 74 10.74 -13.31 5.04
N ASP A 75 10.49 -14.33 4.22
CA ASP A 75 9.31 -14.36 3.36
C ASP A 75 8.03 -14.42 4.21
N GLY A 76 7.05 -13.56 3.91
CA GLY A 76 5.78 -13.44 4.63
C GLY A 76 5.77 -12.50 5.85
N ASN A 77 6.87 -11.78 6.12
CA ASN A 77 6.94 -10.72 7.15
C ASN A 77 6.98 -9.31 6.56
#